data_AF-A0A969PG98-F1
#
_entry.id   AF-A0A969PG98-F1
#
_cell.length_a   1.000
_cell.length_b   1.000
_cell.length_c   1.000
_cell.angle_alpha   90.00
_cell.angle_beta   90.00
_cell.angle_gamma   90.00
#
_symmetry.space_group_name_H-M   'P 1'
#
loop_
_entity.id
_entity.type
_entity.pdbx_description
1 polymer ?
#
loop_
_entity_poly.entity_id
_entity_poly.type
_entity_poly.pdbx_seq_one_letter_code
_entity_poly.pdbx_strand_id
1 'polypeptide(L)' 'MPTYKDRLNRWAIARLSPHDHPVVVARFRSRSDADGHLQFLCQRLPDDKFVVIFDRQGF' A
#
# COMPACT_ATOMS: atom_id res chain seq x y z
N MET A 1 -7.37 16.05 -10.70
CA MET A 1 -5.90 16.19 -10.85
C MET A 1 -5.24 15.69 -9.57
N PRO A 2 -4.44 14.61 -9.59
CA PRO A 2 -3.74 14.16 -8.40
C PRO A 2 -2.78 15.26 -7.92
N THR A 3 -2.92 15.67 -6.66
CA THR A 3 -2.08 16.69 -6.02
C THR A 3 -0.63 16.23 -5.97
N TYR A 4 0.33 17.16 -6.08
CA TYR A 4 1.78 16.89 -6.11
C TYR A 4 2.28 15.95 -4.98
N LYS A 5 1.62 15.96 -3.82
CA LYS A 5 1.90 15.06 -2.69
C LYS A 5 1.57 13.59 -2.97
N ASP A 6 0.55 13.27 -3.77
CA ASP A 6 0.23 11.89 -4.16
C ASP A 6 1.36 11.29 -5.02
N ARG A 7 2.09 12.12 -5.78
CA ARG A 7 3.22 11.68 -6.62
C ARG A 7 4.48 11.31 -5.83
N LEU A 8 4.57 11.70 -4.56
CA LEU A 8 5.71 11.41 -3.68
C LEU A 8 5.48 10.16 -2.83
N ASN A 9 4.23 9.72 -2.67
CA ASN A 9 3.91 8.49 -1.96
C ASN A 9 3.98 7.30 -2.92
N ARG A 10 5.21 6.99 -3.35
CA ARG A 10 5.49 5.91 -4.31
C ARG A 10 5.24 4.51 -3.75
N TRP A 11 5.06 4.39 -2.45
CA TRP A 11 4.77 3.11 -1.80
C TRP A 11 3.34 3.12 -1.28
N ALA A 12 2.61 2.05 -1.50
CA ALA A 12 1.27 1.90 -0.94
C ALA A 12 1.06 0.46 -0.47
N ILE A 13 0.24 0.27 0.55
CA ILE A 13 -0.22 -1.05 0.96
C ILE A 13 -1.63 -1.21 0.40
N ALA A 14 -1.82 -2.29 -0.35
CA ALA A 14 -3.12 -2.71 -0.82
C ALA A 14 -3.55 -3.99 -0.09
N ARG A 15 -4.81 -4.04 0.31
CA ARG A 15 -5.45 -5.26 0.77
C ARG A 15 -6.03 -6.01 -0.43
N LEU A 16 -5.62 -7.25 -0.62
CA LEU A 16 -6.18 -8.18 -1.58
C LEU A 16 -7.53 -8.65 -1.05
N SER A 17 -8.61 -8.11 -1.63
CA SER A 17 -9.95 -8.59 -1.39
C SER A 17 -10.23 -9.78 -2.30
N PRO A 18 -10.90 -10.85 -1.82
CA PRO A 18 -11.28 -11.98 -2.65
C PRO A 18 -12.33 -11.61 -3.71
N HIS A 19 -12.98 -10.46 -3.59
CA HIS A 19 -14.14 -10.14 -4.40
C HIS A 19 -13.84 -9.52 -5.75
N ASP A 20 -12.80 -8.69 -5.94
CA ASP A 20 -12.59 -8.13 -7.28
C ASP A 20 -11.27 -7.35 -7.45
N HIS A 21 -10.95 -6.39 -6.55
CA HIS A 21 -9.78 -5.52 -6.72
C HIS A 21 -8.98 -5.30 -5.43
N PRO A 22 -7.65 -5.22 -5.50
CA PRO A 22 -6.84 -4.75 -4.39
C PRO A 22 -7.22 -3.32 -4.01
N VAL A 23 -7.56 -3.11 -2.74
CA VAL A 23 -7.93 -1.78 -2.22
C VAL A 23 -6.73 -1.18 -1.52
N VAL A 24 -6.28 -0.01 -1.97
CA VAL A 24 -5.20 0.73 -1.31
C VAL A 24 -5.71 1.23 0.04
N VAL A 25 -5.14 0.70 1.13
CA VAL A 25 -5.51 1.05 2.50
C VAL A 25 -4.62 2.14 3.09
N ALA A 26 -3.37 2.23 2.62
CA ALA A 26 -2.41 3.22 3.13
C ALA A 26 -1.34 3.56 2.08
N ARG A 27 -0.84 4.79 2.12
CA ARG A 27 0.23 5.31 1.25
C ARG A 27 1.39 5.83 2.09
N PHE A 28 2.61 5.56 1.61
CA PHE A 28 3.86 5.82 2.32
C PHE A 28 4.89 6.46 1.38
N ARG A 29 5.73 7.30 1.97
CA ARG A 29 6.87 7.93 1.28
C ARG A 29 8.07 6.98 1.12
N SER A 30 8.19 5.96 1.97
CA SER A 30 9.32 5.03 2.00
C SER A 30 8.86 3.58 2.04
N ARG A 31 9.69 2.67 1.53
CA ARG A 31 9.44 1.23 1.60
C ARG A 31 9.45 0.73 3.05
N SER A 32 10.35 1.25 3.89
CA SER A 32 10.52 0.82 5.27
C SER A 32 9.29 1.12 6.13
N ASP A 33 8.68 2.30 5.95
CA ASP A 33 7.43 2.65 6.63
C ASP A 33 6.30 1.70 6.18
N ALA A 34 6.22 1.41 4.88
CA ALA A 34 5.23 0.48 4.33
C ALA A 34 5.43 -0.96 4.84
N ASP A 35 6.66 -1.44 4.95
CA ASP A 35 6.97 -2.80 5.42
C ASP A 35 6.62 -2.98 6.90
N GLY A 36 7.00 -2.02 7.75
CA GLY A 36 6.66 -2.05 9.17
C GLY A 36 5.14 -2.03 9.39
N HIS A 37 4.41 -1.26 8.58
CA HIS A 37 2.95 -1.23 8.65
C HIS A 37 2.31 -2.51 8.08
N LEU A 38 2.91 -3.11 7.04
CA LEU A 38 2.46 -4.39 6.48
C LEU A 38 2.56 -5.52 7.51
N GLN A 39 3.70 -5.64 8.20
CA GLN A 39 3.88 -6.64 9.25
C GLN A 39 2.84 -6.49 10.35
N PHE A 40 2.58 -5.25 10.77
CA PHE A 40 1.55 -4.97 11.76
C PHE A 40 0.13 -5.37 11.29
N LEU A 41 -0.20 -5.11 10.02
CA LEU A 41 -1.48 -5.51 9.43
C LEU A 41 -1.61 -7.02 9.32
N CYS A 42 -0.58 -7.72 8.85
CA CYS A 42 -0.58 -9.19 8.79
C CYS A 42 -0.69 -9.84 10.18
N GLN A 43 -0.11 -9.22 11.22
CA GLN A 43 -0.24 -9.71 12.60
C GLN A 43 -1.66 -9.49 13.16
N ARG A 44 -2.29 -8.35 12.86
CA ARG A 44 -3.64 -8.06 13.35
C ARG A 44 -4.73 -8.78 12.57
N LEU A 45 -4.55 -8.94 11.26
CA LEU A 45 -5.54 -9.45 10.33
C LEU A 45 -4.90 -10.58 9.51
N PRO A 46 -4.65 -11.75 10.13
CA PRO A 46 -4.01 -12.88 9.45
C PRO A 46 -4.86 -13.48 8.32
N ASP A 47 -6.17 -13.24 8.34
CA ASP A 47 -7.10 -13.68 7.29
C ASP A 47 -7.05 -12.77 6.04
N ASP A 48 -6.74 -11.48 6.25
CA ASP A 48 -6.62 -10.51 5.16
C ASP A 48 -5.21 -10.60 4.54
N LYS A 49 -5.15 -10.64 3.21
CA LYS A 49 -3.89 -10.60 2.47
C LYS A 49 -3.52 -9.16 2.14
N PHE A 50 -2.34 -8.72 2.56
CA PHE A 50 -1.83 -7.39 2.25
C PHE A 50 -0.60 -7.48 1.36
N VAL A 51 -0.45 -6.52 0.46
CA VAL A 51 0.70 -6.40 -0.44
C VAL A 51 1.19 -4.97 -0.51
N VAL A 52 2.50 -4.80 -0.54
CA VAL A 52 3.12 -3.50 -0.81
C VAL A 52 3.25 -3.33 -2.32
N ILE A 53 2.61 -2.30 -2.86
CA ILE A 53 2.69 -1.90 -4.26
C ILE A 53 3.55 -0.65 -4.40
N PHE A 54 4.33 -0.61 -5.48
CA PHE A 54 5.15 0.54 -5.83
C PHE A 54 4.55 1.24 -7.04
N ASP A 55 4.10 2.47 -6.85
CA ASP A 55 3.56 3.31 -7.92
C ASP A 55 4.72 3.92 -8.72
N ARG A 56 5.12 3.24 -9.81
CA ARG A 56 6.03 3.80 -10.82
C ARG A 56 5.26 4.78 -11.70
N GLN A 57 4.93 5.95 -11.19
CA GLN A 57 4.55 7.06 -12.06
C GLN A 57 5.77 7.93 -12.33
N GLY A 58 6.50 7.55 -13.38
CA GLY A 58 7.67 8.26 -13.87
C GLY A 58 8.08 7.69 -15.23
N PHE A 59 7.49 8.24 -16.29
CA PHE A 59 8.14 8.38 -17.59
C PHE A 59 8.79 9.76 -17.63
#